data_AF-A0A5S9PY78-F1
#
_entry.id   AF-A0A5S9PY78-F1
#
_cell.length_a   1.000
_cell.length_b   1.000
_cell.length_c   1.000
_cell.angle_alpha   90.00
_cell.angle_beta   90.00
_cell.angle_gamma   90.00
#
_symmetry.space_group_name_H-M   'P 1'
#
loop_
_entity.id
_entity.type
_entity.pdbx_description
1 polymer ?
#
loop_
_entity_poly.entity_id
_entity_poly.type
_entity_poly.pdbx_seq_one_letter_code
_entity_poly.pdbx_strand_id
1 'polypeptide(L)'
;MTQPAGIRTAGASAAARAPRAHRPATTMPATTMPAAFHGARGAACLAACLAVLLALPALPARADTAGKPEVPAFMDVVAGAPGAAPAVDIGKLDEAVGDGMVRREATAAEKKVIELNNVMFGIYDANLKKFIRNLREQNPIIIGLFNGDGGSMILYPPGKAPIVAPPVAPVYRLVKSVGHSSMAVFQLVATSVRDPAGDTSWRAPATAYRASLQEALGSLDAIEMTGEQRAVMRELITRNIAFLDSCLGKGTYTYAELEAFAYGLRPLIGKATEIAGLAQVEHWTGVLKDWRRMLGDDWGRTYAVTNTLYVTRRNNILFTLLAQQMGREAINTRLLLLETSAFQTKPQQMLELLARIVADRALGKVFFSDYYLMDSELLTDGTRKAMTDLAAQAGEEVLMPPLAPFLTNAWPWQTSAEFGTGPSQIDWK
;
A
#
# COMPACT_ATOMS: atom_id res chain seq x y z
N MET A 1 27.87 -17.78 -51.06
CA MET A 1 28.10 -17.74 -52.52
C MET A 1 26.73 -17.64 -53.17
N THR A 2 26.41 -16.70 -54.06
CA THR A 2 27.21 -15.57 -54.61
C THR A 2 26.24 -14.54 -55.23
N GLN A 3 26.53 -13.24 -55.15
CA GLN A 3 25.97 -12.25 -56.08
C GLN A 3 26.68 -12.38 -57.45
N PRO A 4 26.16 -11.75 -58.53
CA PRO A 4 26.84 -10.53 -58.98
C PRO A 4 25.95 -9.44 -59.64
N ALA A 5 26.46 -8.20 -59.61
CA ALA A 5 26.27 -7.06 -60.54
C ALA A 5 24.84 -6.48 -60.79
N GLY A 6 24.64 -5.16 -61.00
CA GLY A 6 25.53 -4.00 -60.79
C GLY A 6 26.01 -3.27 -62.06
N ILE A 7 25.37 -2.15 -62.42
CA ILE A 7 25.78 -1.20 -63.49
C ILE A 7 25.60 0.26 -63.00
N ARG A 8 26.48 1.18 -63.44
CA ARG A 8 26.45 2.66 -63.26
C ARG A 8 26.09 3.32 -64.62
N THR A 9 25.82 4.62 -64.84
CA THR A 9 26.07 5.93 -64.18
C THR A 9 25.07 6.95 -64.80
N ALA A 10 24.90 8.24 -64.47
CA ALA A 10 25.58 9.21 -63.58
C ALA A 10 24.51 9.94 -62.71
N GLY A 11 24.46 11.25 -62.37
CA GLY A 11 25.23 12.47 -62.67
C GLY A 11 24.57 13.41 -63.71
N ALA A 12 24.58 14.75 -63.58
CA ALA A 12 25.07 15.60 -62.48
C ALA A 12 24.53 17.06 -62.55
N SER A 13 24.43 17.75 -61.41
CA SER A 13 24.62 19.22 -61.28
C SER A 13 24.75 19.60 -59.80
N ALA A 14 25.38 20.74 -59.48
CA ALA A 14 25.63 21.19 -58.11
C ALA A 14 25.52 22.72 -57.97
N ALA A 15 25.12 23.18 -56.78
CA ALA A 15 25.22 24.57 -56.36
C ALA A 15 25.76 24.63 -54.93
N ALA A 16 26.92 25.27 -54.73
CA ALA A 16 27.64 25.27 -53.47
C ALA A 16 27.38 26.52 -52.62
N ARG A 17 27.49 26.39 -51.29
CA ARG A 17 27.80 27.50 -50.38
C ARG A 17 28.90 27.08 -49.40
N ALA A 18 29.80 28.02 -49.12
CA ALA A 18 31.04 27.81 -48.37
C ALA A 18 30.83 27.73 -46.85
N PRO A 19 31.73 27.06 -46.10
CA PRO A 19 31.67 27.00 -44.64
C PRO A 19 31.99 28.36 -43.99
N ARG A 20 31.39 28.65 -42.83
CA ARG A 20 31.77 29.78 -41.96
C ARG A 20 32.77 29.34 -40.89
N ALA A 21 33.68 30.25 -40.55
CA ALA A 21 34.88 29.95 -39.76
C ALA A 21 34.67 29.91 -38.24
N HIS A 22 35.59 29.23 -37.54
CA HIS A 22 35.74 29.31 -36.08
C HIS A 22 35.96 30.74 -35.59
N ARG A 23 35.34 31.06 -34.44
CA ARG A 23 35.90 31.94 -33.40
C ARG A 23 35.43 31.46 -32.00
N PRO A 24 36.00 31.96 -30.88
CA PRO A 24 36.51 31.07 -29.84
C PRO A 24 35.52 30.72 -28.72
N ALA A 25 35.89 29.74 -27.90
CA ALA A 25 35.20 29.39 -26.67
C ALA A 25 35.22 30.55 -25.66
N THR A 26 34.06 30.84 -25.08
CA THR A 26 33.92 31.74 -23.93
C THR A 26 34.31 31.03 -22.64
N THR A 27 35.17 31.66 -21.84
CA THR A 27 35.60 31.16 -20.53
C THR A 27 34.47 31.24 -19.50
N MET A 28 34.11 30.11 -18.90
CA MET A 28 33.32 30.08 -17.66
C MET A 28 34.17 30.65 -16.50
N PRO A 29 33.61 31.51 -15.63
CA PRO A 29 34.31 31.95 -14.43
C PRO A 29 34.41 30.81 -13.41
N ALA A 30 35.58 30.62 -12.80
CA ALA A 30 35.78 29.62 -11.76
C ALA A 30 35.19 30.12 -10.43
N THR A 31 34.08 29.54 -9.98
CA THR A 31 33.60 29.68 -8.60
C THR A 31 34.39 28.78 -7.66
N THR A 32 34.92 29.37 -6.58
CA THR A 32 35.73 28.68 -5.58
C THR A 32 34.91 27.71 -4.72
N MET A 33 35.46 26.54 -4.41
CA MET A 33 34.95 25.72 -3.32
C MET A 33 35.30 26.37 -1.96
N PRO A 34 34.35 26.56 -1.04
CA PRO A 34 34.65 26.73 0.37
C PRO A 34 34.99 25.38 1.02
N ALA A 35 35.84 25.40 2.06
CA ALA A 35 36.34 24.21 2.73
C ALA A 35 35.30 23.51 3.64
N ALA A 36 35.64 22.30 4.09
CA ALA A 36 34.80 21.49 4.97
C ALA A 36 34.52 22.17 6.33
N PHE A 37 33.25 22.19 6.74
CA PHE A 37 32.85 22.59 8.09
C PHE A 37 32.70 21.36 9.00
N HIS A 38 33.67 21.15 9.89
CA HIS A 38 33.42 20.49 11.16
C HIS A 38 32.72 21.48 12.12
N GLY A 39 31.90 20.97 13.05
CA GLY A 39 31.59 21.66 14.30
C GLY A 39 30.12 22.04 14.57
N ALA A 40 29.69 21.69 15.78
CA ALA A 40 28.67 22.34 16.63
C ALA A 40 27.21 22.52 16.15
N ARG A 41 26.87 22.60 14.86
CA ARG A 41 25.48 22.95 14.45
C ARG A 41 24.47 21.79 14.49
N GLY A 42 24.90 20.54 14.39
CA GLY A 42 23.98 19.38 14.46
C GLY A 42 23.32 19.16 15.83
N ALA A 43 24.02 19.50 16.92
CA ALA A 43 23.52 19.30 18.29
C ALA A 43 22.35 20.23 18.65
N ALA A 44 22.33 21.46 18.09
CA ALA A 44 21.32 22.46 18.41
C ALA A 44 19.90 22.08 17.93
N CYS A 45 19.78 21.48 16.73
CA CYS A 45 18.48 21.00 16.24
C CYS A 45 17.94 19.82 17.06
N LEU A 46 18.81 18.88 17.48
CA LEU A 46 18.40 17.77 18.35
C LEU A 46 17.90 18.26 19.72
N ALA A 47 18.62 19.22 20.32
CA ALA A 47 18.21 19.84 21.57
C ALA A 47 16.88 20.61 21.45
N ALA A 48 16.66 21.33 20.34
CA ALA A 48 15.40 22.05 20.10
C ALA A 48 14.19 21.11 19.98
N CYS A 49 14.31 19.99 19.25
CA CYS A 49 13.24 18.99 19.16
C CYS A 49 12.97 18.30 20.50
N LEU A 50 14.01 18.05 21.30
CA LEU A 50 13.85 17.44 22.64
C LEU A 50 13.21 18.41 23.65
N ALA A 51 13.50 19.70 23.55
CA ALA A 51 12.88 20.74 24.39
C ALA A 51 11.37 20.87 24.13
N VAL A 52 10.92 20.79 22.87
CA VAL A 52 9.48 20.83 22.53
C VAL A 52 8.73 19.61 23.10
N LEU A 53 9.37 18.45 23.18
CA LEU A 53 8.83 17.24 23.82
C LEU A 53 8.78 17.33 25.36
N LEU A 54 9.56 18.22 25.97
CA LEU A 54 9.59 18.46 27.43
C LEU A 54 8.81 19.71 27.86
N ALA A 55 8.31 20.51 26.90
CA ALA A 55 7.58 21.75 27.13
C ALA A 55 6.07 21.67 26.80
N LEU A 56 5.53 20.45 26.59
CA LEU A 56 4.09 20.24 26.64
C LEU A 56 3.60 20.54 28.07
N PRO A 57 2.62 21.44 28.27
CA PRO A 57 2.00 21.58 29.58
C PRO A 57 1.37 20.24 29.96
N ALA A 58 1.55 19.82 31.22
CA ALA A 58 0.88 18.64 31.72
C ALA A 58 -0.63 18.77 31.46
N LEU A 59 -1.21 17.78 30.77
CA LEU A 59 -2.65 17.74 30.53
C LEU A 59 -3.36 17.96 31.87
N PRO A 60 -4.27 18.94 31.99
CA PRO A 60 -4.92 19.24 33.25
C PRO A 60 -5.60 17.97 33.75
N ALA A 61 -5.35 17.61 35.01
CA ALA A 61 -5.92 16.43 35.63
C ALA A 61 -7.44 16.46 35.40
N ARG A 62 -7.95 15.45 34.69
CA ARG A 62 -9.33 15.44 34.19
C ARG A 62 -10.26 15.45 35.40
N ALA A 63 -10.93 16.58 35.63
CA ALA A 63 -11.69 16.81 36.84
C ALA A 63 -12.72 15.69 37.10
N ASP A 64 -12.88 15.32 38.37
CA ASP A 64 -13.77 14.24 38.82
C ASP A 64 -15.25 14.55 38.51
N THR A 65 -15.68 14.25 37.30
CA THR A 65 -17.09 14.01 37.01
C THR A 65 -17.45 12.63 37.54
N ALA A 66 -18.16 12.59 38.67
CA ALA A 66 -18.53 11.36 39.37
C ALA A 66 -19.53 10.49 38.59
N GLY A 67 -19.00 9.79 37.59
CA GLY A 67 -19.63 8.75 36.78
C GLY A 67 -18.52 7.84 36.27
N LYS A 68 -18.67 6.52 36.40
CA LYS A 68 -17.62 5.58 35.99
C LYS A 68 -17.30 5.78 34.50
N PRO A 69 -16.04 5.70 34.06
CA PRO A 69 -15.73 5.50 32.64
C PRO A 69 -16.21 4.11 32.25
N GLU A 70 -17.48 4.06 31.83
CA GLU A 70 -18.10 2.90 31.19
C GLU A 70 -17.33 2.51 29.92
N VAL A 71 -17.49 1.27 29.46
CA VAL A 71 -16.90 0.80 28.19
C VAL A 71 -17.20 1.82 27.07
N PRO A 72 -16.18 2.47 26.49
CA PRO A 72 -16.42 3.56 25.55
C PRO A 72 -17.13 3.11 24.28
N ALA A 73 -18.00 3.93 23.72
CA ALA A 73 -18.87 3.56 22.60
C ALA A 73 -18.14 3.04 21.34
N PHE A 74 -16.86 3.38 21.14
CA PHE A 74 -16.08 2.80 20.03
C PHE A 74 -15.85 1.28 20.18
N MET A 75 -15.98 0.75 21.40
CA MET A 75 -15.92 -0.69 21.70
C MET A 75 -17.25 -1.40 21.46
N ASP A 76 -18.37 -0.70 21.18
CA ASP A 76 -19.70 -1.34 21.08
C ASP A 76 -19.76 -2.39 19.97
N VAL A 77 -19.15 -2.10 18.82
CA VAL A 77 -19.02 -3.03 17.68
C VAL A 77 -18.18 -4.27 18.05
N VAL A 78 -17.24 -4.13 18.98
CA VAL A 78 -16.35 -5.22 19.45
C VAL A 78 -17.02 -6.04 20.56
N ALA A 79 -17.79 -5.38 21.43
CA ALA A 79 -18.50 -5.97 22.56
C ALA A 79 -19.94 -6.43 22.22
N GLY A 80 -20.33 -6.38 20.93
CA GLY A 80 -21.65 -6.83 20.46
C GLY A 80 -22.84 -5.96 20.91
N ALA A 81 -22.60 -4.74 21.38
CA ALA A 81 -23.65 -3.83 21.80
C ALA A 81 -24.36 -3.20 20.58
N PRO A 82 -25.68 -2.95 20.64
CA PRO A 82 -26.44 -2.39 19.52
C PRO A 82 -26.04 -0.93 19.28
N GLY A 83 -25.16 -0.72 18.29
CA GLY A 83 -24.72 0.62 17.91
C GLY A 83 -25.88 1.47 17.39
N ALA A 84 -26.04 2.67 17.96
CA ALA A 84 -26.96 3.67 17.46
C ALA A 84 -26.47 4.22 16.12
N ALA A 85 -26.97 3.68 15.01
CA ALA A 85 -26.75 4.24 13.69
C ALA A 85 -27.31 5.67 13.65
N PRO A 86 -26.56 6.67 13.13
CA PRO A 86 -27.13 7.99 12.92
C PRO A 86 -28.26 7.89 11.89
N ALA A 87 -29.41 8.48 12.19
CA ALA A 87 -30.49 8.60 11.23
C ALA A 87 -30.07 9.59 10.13
N VAL A 88 -29.59 9.05 9.01
CA VAL A 88 -29.31 9.84 7.80
C VAL A 88 -30.62 10.04 7.07
N ASP A 89 -31.08 11.28 6.97
CA ASP A 89 -32.19 11.65 6.11
C ASP A 89 -31.75 11.60 4.64
N ILE A 90 -32.16 10.54 3.95
CA ILE A 90 -31.88 10.29 2.52
C ILE A 90 -33.05 10.71 1.60
N GLY A 91 -34.17 11.21 2.16
CA GLY A 91 -35.44 11.32 1.41
C GLY A 91 -35.41 12.27 0.20
N LYS A 92 -34.52 13.27 0.19
CA LYS A 92 -34.46 14.30 -0.85
C LYS A 92 -33.93 13.82 -2.21
N LEU A 93 -33.03 12.82 -2.20
CA LEU A 93 -32.48 12.26 -3.44
C LEU A 93 -33.50 11.37 -4.15
N ASP A 94 -34.31 10.61 -3.40
CA ASP A 94 -35.36 9.76 -3.97
C ASP A 94 -36.46 10.60 -4.65
N GLU A 95 -36.87 11.73 -4.05
CA GLU A 95 -37.83 12.67 -4.66
C GLU A 95 -37.32 13.27 -5.99
N ALA A 96 -36.01 13.47 -6.14
CA ALA A 96 -35.39 14.00 -7.35
C ALA A 96 -35.18 12.95 -8.46
N VAL A 97 -35.09 11.65 -8.11
CA VAL A 97 -34.94 10.54 -9.06
C VAL A 97 -36.28 10.04 -9.59
N GLY A 98 -37.34 10.10 -8.76
CA GLY A 98 -38.72 9.74 -9.11
C GLY A 98 -38.96 8.23 -9.27
N ASP A 99 -40.22 7.85 -9.51
CA ASP A 99 -40.72 6.45 -9.57
C ASP A 99 -40.10 5.56 -10.67
N GLY A 100 -39.14 6.07 -11.46
CA GLY A 100 -38.66 5.45 -12.69
C GLY A 100 -37.80 4.17 -12.53
N MET A 101 -37.31 3.85 -11.32
CA MET A 101 -36.34 2.77 -11.10
C MET A 101 -36.92 1.42 -10.64
N VAL A 102 -38.19 1.14 -10.92
CA VAL A 102 -38.71 -0.24 -10.87
C VAL A 102 -37.94 -1.10 -11.88
N ARG A 103 -37.21 -2.12 -11.41
CA ARG A 103 -36.53 -3.11 -12.26
C ARG A 103 -37.55 -3.96 -13.05
N ARG A 104 -38.01 -3.46 -14.19
CA ARG A 104 -38.69 -4.30 -15.19
C ARG A 104 -37.72 -5.35 -15.73
N GLU A 105 -38.26 -6.46 -16.23
CA GLU A 105 -37.42 -7.42 -16.94
C GLU A 105 -36.82 -6.83 -18.23
N ALA A 106 -35.59 -7.25 -18.53
CA ALA A 106 -34.97 -7.01 -19.82
C ALA A 106 -35.67 -7.84 -20.91
N THR A 107 -36.05 -7.19 -22.01
CA THR A 107 -36.61 -7.82 -23.21
C THR A 107 -35.59 -8.75 -23.89
N ALA A 108 -36.08 -9.60 -24.80
CA ALA A 108 -35.20 -10.46 -25.60
C ALA A 108 -34.22 -9.68 -26.51
N ALA A 109 -34.50 -8.41 -26.81
CA ALA A 109 -33.59 -7.53 -27.54
C ALA A 109 -32.48 -6.99 -26.61
N GLU A 110 -32.86 -6.45 -25.45
CA GLU A 110 -31.91 -5.93 -24.45
C GLU A 110 -30.97 -7.03 -23.95
N LYS A 111 -31.48 -8.24 -23.70
CA LYS A 111 -30.67 -9.41 -23.34
C LYS A 111 -29.58 -9.72 -24.37
N LYS A 112 -29.83 -9.54 -25.68
CA LYS A 112 -28.82 -9.72 -26.74
C LYS A 112 -27.77 -8.61 -26.78
N VAL A 113 -28.13 -7.37 -26.43
CA VAL A 113 -27.18 -6.25 -26.35
C VAL A 113 -26.28 -6.40 -25.11
N ILE A 114 -26.86 -6.78 -23.97
CA ILE A 114 -26.11 -7.08 -22.73
C ILE A 114 -25.12 -8.23 -22.95
N GLU A 115 -25.50 -9.26 -23.72
CA GLU A 115 -24.62 -10.40 -24.03
C GLU A 115 -23.32 -10.02 -24.76
N LEU A 116 -23.29 -8.89 -25.48
CA LEU A 116 -22.04 -8.38 -26.09
C LEU A 116 -20.95 -8.12 -25.04
N ASN A 117 -21.34 -7.70 -23.83
CA ASN A 117 -20.43 -7.46 -22.71
C ASN A 117 -19.89 -8.79 -22.13
N ASN A 118 -20.74 -9.82 -22.05
CA ASN A 118 -20.35 -11.16 -21.60
C ASN A 118 -19.36 -11.81 -22.60
N VAL A 119 -19.66 -11.72 -23.89
CA VAL A 119 -18.77 -12.17 -24.98
C VAL A 119 -17.44 -11.39 -24.96
N MET A 120 -17.48 -10.08 -24.71
CA MET A 120 -16.28 -9.25 -24.58
C MET A 120 -15.37 -9.72 -23.45
N PHE A 121 -15.89 -10.03 -22.25
CA PHE A 121 -15.06 -10.57 -21.16
C PHE A 121 -14.36 -11.89 -21.56
N GLY A 122 -15.05 -12.79 -22.24
CA GLY A 122 -14.44 -14.02 -22.77
C GLY A 122 -13.30 -13.78 -23.77
N ILE A 123 -13.39 -12.72 -24.58
CA ILE A 123 -12.32 -12.29 -25.49
C ILE A 123 -11.12 -11.72 -24.71
N TYR A 124 -11.36 -10.95 -23.64
CA TYR A 124 -10.30 -10.44 -22.78
C TYR A 124 -9.55 -11.57 -22.07
N ASP A 125 -10.25 -12.50 -21.41
CA ASP A 125 -9.64 -13.63 -20.70
C ASP A 125 -8.81 -14.55 -21.62
N ALA A 126 -9.28 -14.76 -22.86
CA ALA A 126 -8.56 -15.52 -23.87
C ALA A 126 -7.26 -14.84 -24.32
N ASN A 127 -7.22 -13.51 -24.34
CA ASN A 127 -6.04 -12.73 -24.76
C ASN A 127 -5.11 -12.36 -23.59
N LEU A 128 -5.59 -12.28 -22.35
CA LEU A 128 -4.78 -12.03 -21.16
C LEU A 128 -3.64 -13.06 -21.01
N LYS A 129 -3.91 -14.33 -21.35
CA LYS A 129 -2.89 -15.41 -21.40
C LYS A 129 -1.79 -15.18 -22.44
N LYS A 130 -2.04 -14.36 -23.47
CA LYS A 130 -1.03 -13.90 -24.44
C LYS A 130 -0.30 -12.66 -23.90
N PHE A 131 -1.01 -11.69 -23.32
CA PHE A 131 -0.38 -10.50 -22.73
C PHE A 131 0.59 -10.84 -21.60
N ILE A 132 0.23 -11.74 -20.68
CA ILE A 132 1.13 -12.23 -19.61
C ILE A 132 2.40 -12.88 -20.20
N ARG A 133 2.26 -13.65 -21.29
CA ARG A 133 3.39 -14.28 -21.98
C ARG A 133 4.32 -13.23 -22.59
N ASN A 134 3.78 -12.35 -23.43
CA ASN A 134 4.54 -11.31 -24.12
C ASN A 134 5.26 -10.40 -23.10
N LEU A 135 4.58 -10.00 -22.03
CA LEU A 135 5.15 -9.19 -20.95
C LEU A 135 6.35 -9.90 -20.29
N ARG A 136 6.20 -11.19 -19.94
CA ARG A 136 7.26 -12.03 -19.35
C ARG A 136 8.39 -12.40 -20.31
N GLU A 137 8.16 -12.39 -21.62
CA GLU A 137 9.19 -12.66 -22.64
C GLU A 137 10.03 -11.41 -22.94
N GLN A 138 9.45 -10.21 -22.81
CA GLN A 138 10.07 -8.94 -23.22
C GLN A 138 10.60 -8.08 -22.06
N ASN A 139 10.05 -8.21 -20.85
CA ASN A 139 10.37 -7.33 -19.72
C ASN A 139 10.61 -8.16 -18.43
N PRO A 140 11.54 -7.74 -17.56
CA PRO A 140 11.61 -8.29 -16.21
C PRO A 140 10.40 -7.85 -15.38
N ILE A 141 9.88 -8.74 -14.54
CA ILE A 141 8.77 -8.45 -13.63
C ILE A 141 9.16 -8.82 -12.20
N ILE A 142 9.01 -7.90 -11.25
CA ILE A 142 9.10 -8.17 -9.82
C ILE A 142 7.70 -8.22 -9.22
N ILE A 143 7.35 -9.31 -8.54
CA ILE A 143 6.12 -9.41 -7.76
C ILE A 143 6.45 -9.43 -6.28
N GLY A 144 6.10 -8.36 -5.58
CA GLY A 144 5.99 -8.34 -4.13
C GLY A 144 4.65 -8.92 -3.69
N LEU A 145 4.69 -9.80 -2.69
CA LEU A 145 3.52 -10.38 -2.06
C LEU A 145 3.57 -10.03 -0.58
N PHE A 146 2.60 -9.23 -0.13
CA PHE A 146 2.40 -8.97 1.29
C PHE A 146 1.88 -10.25 1.96
N ASN A 147 2.54 -10.68 3.04
CA ASN A 147 2.26 -11.95 3.69
C ASN A 147 2.62 -11.91 5.19
N GLY A 148 2.47 -13.05 5.88
CA GLY A 148 2.71 -13.15 7.32
C GLY A 148 4.18 -13.06 7.75
N ASP A 149 5.14 -13.26 6.84
CA ASP A 149 6.53 -13.62 7.14
C ASP A 149 7.55 -12.56 6.70
N GLY A 150 7.09 -11.32 6.50
CA GLY A 150 7.91 -10.18 6.06
C GLY A 150 7.74 -9.85 4.58
N GLY A 151 6.75 -10.45 3.93
CA GLY A 151 6.55 -10.43 2.50
C GLY A 151 7.32 -11.55 1.80
N SER A 152 7.11 -11.68 0.51
CA SER A 152 7.98 -12.44 -0.38
C SER A 152 8.10 -11.72 -1.71
N MET A 153 9.22 -11.90 -2.41
CA MET A 153 9.39 -11.35 -3.75
C MET A 153 9.76 -12.45 -4.75
N ILE A 154 9.26 -12.32 -5.98
CA ILE A 154 9.60 -13.19 -7.11
C ILE A 154 10.01 -12.30 -8.28
N LEU A 155 11.22 -12.51 -8.81
CA LEU A 155 11.67 -11.94 -10.07
C LEU A 155 11.36 -12.93 -11.20
N TYR A 156 10.75 -12.44 -12.27
CA TYR A 156 10.60 -13.14 -13.54
C TYR A 156 11.53 -12.44 -14.55
N PRO A 157 12.73 -12.97 -14.84
CA PRO A 157 13.60 -12.39 -15.88
C PRO A 157 13.04 -12.71 -17.28
N PRO A 158 13.33 -11.88 -18.31
CA PRO A 158 12.80 -12.06 -19.67
C PRO A 158 13.02 -13.48 -20.21
N GLY A 159 11.93 -14.17 -20.53
CA GLY A 159 11.92 -15.51 -21.13
C GLY A 159 12.45 -16.64 -20.22
N LYS A 160 12.70 -16.39 -18.92
CA LYS A 160 13.35 -17.35 -18.01
C LYS A 160 12.39 -17.88 -16.93
N ALA A 161 12.87 -18.89 -16.21
CA ALA A 161 12.22 -19.39 -14.99
C ALA A 161 12.22 -18.30 -13.89
N PRO A 162 11.20 -18.26 -13.01
CA PRO A 162 11.15 -17.32 -11.91
C PRO A 162 12.23 -17.59 -10.87
N ILE A 163 12.79 -16.52 -10.31
CA ILE A 163 13.72 -16.52 -9.20
C ILE A 163 12.94 -16.06 -7.96
N VAL A 164 12.64 -17.00 -7.07
CA VAL A 164 12.03 -16.70 -5.77
C VAL A 164 13.13 -16.20 -4.83
N ALA A 165 12.91 -15.06 -4.17
CA ALA A 165 13.85 -14.54 -3.19
C ALA A 165 13.87 -15.41 -1.91
N PRO A 166 15.00 -15.44 -1.17
CA PRO A 166 15.03 -16.03 0.16
C PRO A 166 14.02 -15.32 1.10
N PRO A 167 13.48 -16.03 2.12
CA PRO A 167 12.61 -15.44 3.12
C PRO A 167 13.37 -14.44 4.01
N VAL A 168 12.64 -13.48 4.60
CA VAL A 168 13.21 -12.50 5.56
C VAL A 168 13.82 -13.23 6.77
N ALA A 169 14.91 -12.67 7.31
CA ALA A 169 15.63 -13.22 8.46
C ALA A 169 14.70 -13.64 9.62
N PRO A 170 14.90 -14.82 10.26
CA PRO A 170 13.96 -15.38 11.24
C PRO A 170 13.56 -14.46 12.39
N VAL A 171 14.44 -13.54 12.80
CA VAL A 171 14.17 -12.51 13.83
C VAL A 171 12.92 -11.68 13.53
N TYR A 172 12.63 -11.39 12.25
CA TYR A 172 11.38 -10.73 11.85
C TYR A 172 10.17 -11.50 12.37
N ARG A 173 10.13 -12.82 12.08
CA ARG A 173 8.99 -13.68 12.39
C ARG A 173 8.84 -13.86 13.90
N LEU A 174 9.94 -14.03 14.61
CA LEU A 174 9.98 -14.15 16.08
C LEU A 174 9.41 -12.89 16.75
N VAL A 175 10.03 -11.72 16.50
CA VAL A 175 9.68 -10.46 17.16
C VAL A 175 8.27 -10.01 16.79
N LYS A 176 7.87 -10.17 15.52
CA LYS A 176 6.49 -9.92 15.08
C LYS A 176 5.49 -10.82 15.79
N SER A 177 5.77 -12.11 15.96
CA SER A 177 4.85 -13.06 16.62
C SER A 177 4.65 -12.70 18.10
N VAL A 178 5.71 -12.27 18.78
CA VAL A 178 5.63 -11.79 20.16
C VAL A 178 4.85 -10.46 20.24
N GLY A 179 5.08 -9.51 19.34
CA GLY A 179 4.27 -8.28 19.27
C GLY A 179 2.79 -8.55 18.99
N HIS A 180 2.48 -9.50 18.10
CA HIS A 180 1.12 -9.98 17.83
C HIS A 180 0.48 -10.65 19.05
N SER A 181 1.26 -11.26 19.95
CA SER A 181 0.69 -11.95 21.12
C SER A 181 -0.03 -11.01 22.08
N SER A 182 0.41 -9.76 22.20
CA SER A 182 -0.31 -8.72 22.96
C SER A 182 -1.63 -8.31 22.30
N MET A 183 -1.70 -8.33 20.96
CA MET A 183 -2.94 -8.09 20.23
C MET A 183 -3.90 -9.28 20.36
N ALA A 184 -3.39 -10.51 20.45
CA ALA A 184 -4.19 -11.69 20.75
C ALA A 184 -4.78 -11.62 22.18
N VAL A 185 -4.01 -11.17 23.18
CA VAL A 185 -4.55 -10.91 24.53
C VAL A 185 -5.72 -9.93 24.49
N PHE A 186 -5.63 -8.83 23.73
CA PHE A 186 -6.78 -7.91 23.54
C PHE A 186 -7.97 -8.65 22.91
N GLN A 187 -7.78 -9.34 21.78
CA GLN A 187 -8.88 -10.03 21.08
C GLN A 187 -9.56 -11.14 21.92
N LEU A 188 -8.83 -11.77 22.84
CA LEU A 188 -9.36 -12.78 23.76
C LEU A 188 -10.33 -12.21 24.81
N VAL A 189 -10.27 -10.91 25.10
CA VAL A 189 -11.01 -10.28 26.22
C VAL A 189 -11.84 -9.06 25.82
N ALA A 190 -11.66 -8.52 24.62
CA ALA A 190 -12.33 -7.30 24.17
C ALA A 190 -13.84 -7.48 23.94
N THR A 191 -14.29 -8.69 23.58
CA THR A 191 -15.72 -9.02 23.39
C THR A 191 -16.48 -8.98 24.70
N SER A 192 -15.94 -9.62 25.74
CA SER A 192 -16.60 -9.77 27.04
C SER A 192 -16.49 -8.53 27.95
N VAL A 193 -15.83 -7.45 27.50
CA VAL A 193 -15.44 -6.28 28.34
C VAL A 193 -16.62 -5.54 28.99
N ARG A 194 -17.86 -5.71 28.49
CA ARG A 194 -19.08 -5.13 29.09
C ARG A 194 -19.64 -5.94 30.27
N ASP A 195 -19.44 -7.26 30.31
CA ASP A 195 -19.72 -8.10 31.49
C ASP A 195 -18.73 -9.30 31.54
N PRO A 196 -17.48 -9.08 31.95
CA PRO A 196 -16.47 -10.14 31.99
C PRO A 196 -16.61 -11.08 33.20
N ALA A 197 -17.59 -10.84 34.07
CA ALA A 197 -17.92 -11.70 35.19
C ALA A 197 -18.99 -12.74 34.80
N GLY A 198 -20.04 -12.31 34.09
CA GLY A 198 -21.13 -13.13 33.58
C GLY A 198 -20.81 -13.79 32.23
N ASP A 199 -20.27 -13.06 31.26
CA ASP A 199 -19.67 -13.68 30.07
C ASP A 199 -18.32 -14.29 30.44
N THR A 200 -18.30 -15.61 30.47
CA THR A 200 -17.12 -16.41 30.81
C THR A 200 -16.40 -17.00 29.58
N SER A 201 -16.87 -16.70 28.36
CA SER A 201 -16.37 -17.26 27.10
C SER A 201 -14.87 -17.01 26.90
N TRP A 202 -14.35 -15.87 27.38
CA TRP A 202 -12.92 -15.53 27.36
C TRP A 202 -12.03 -16.43 28.24
N ARG A 203 -12.56 -17.02 29.33
CA ARG A 203 -11.72 -17.63 30.40
C ARG A 203 -10.93 -18.85 29.95
N ALA A 204 -11.56 -19.79 29.23
CA ALA A 204 -10.88 -20.99 28.75
C ALA A 204 -9.86 -20.69 27.62
N PRO A 205 -10.20 -19.90 26.59
CA PRO A 205 -9.23 -19.39 25.61
C PRO A 205 -8.05 -18.62 26.25
N ALA A 206 -8.32 -17.73 27.22
CA ALA A 206 -7.29 -17.01 27.96
C ALA A 206 -6.36 -17.96 28.74
N THR A 207 -6.91 -18.97 29.41
CA THR A 207 -6.12 -19.98 30.15
C THR A 207 -5.21 -20.78 29.21
N ALA A 208 -5.73 -21.22 28.06
CA ALA A 208 -4.95 -21.93 27.05
C ALA A 208 -3.83 -21.03 26.46
N TYR A 209 -4.16 -19.78 26.12
CA TYR A 209 -3.18 -18.85 25.55
C TYR A 209 -2.09 -18.45 26.55
N ARG A 210 -2.44 -18.33 27.85
CA ARG A 210 -1.49 -18.13 28.94
C ARG A 210 -0.47 -19.26 29.02
N ALA A 211 -0.88 -20.51 28.84
CA ALA A 211 0.05 -21.65 28.79
C ALA A 211 1.02 -21.54 27.61
N SER A 212 0.52 -21.27 26.39
CA SER A 212 1.38 -21.07 25.21
C SER A 212 2.35 -19.88 25.35
N LEU A 213 1.96 -18.82 26.04
CA LEU A 213 2.85 -17.72 26.40
C LEU A 213 3.97 -18.16 27.36
N GLN A 214 3.69 -19.03 28.34
CA GLN A 214 4.71 -19.57 29.23
C GLN A 214 5.68 -20.52 28.52
N GLU A 215 5.19 -21.38 27.62
CA GLU A 215 6.02 -22.23 26.76
C GLU A 215 6.96 -21.38 25.90
N ALA A 216 6.44 -20.32 25.26
CA ALA A 216 7.25 -19.37 24.51
C ALA A 216 8.28 -18.64 25.38
N LEU A 217 7.91 -18.21 26.60
CA LEU A 217 8.82 -17.54 27.55
C LEU A 217 10.00 -18.44 27.95
N GLY A 218 9.72 -19.68 28.31
CA GLY A 218 10.75 -20.67 28.68
C GLY A 218 11.63 -21.09 27.49
N SER A 219 11.09 -21.05 26.27
CA SER A 219 11.81 -21.42 25.05
C SER A 219 12.77 -20.33 24.54
N LEU A 220 12.66 -19.07 25.00
CA LEU A 220 13.45 -17.96 24.45
C LEU A 220 14.96 -18.24 24.49
N ASP A 221 15.46 -18.86 25.56
CA ASP A 221 16.90 -19.05 25.78
C ASP A 221 17.53 -20.20 24.99
N ALA A 222 16.71 -20.98 24.26
CA ALA A 222 17.16 -21.91 23.22
C ALA A 222 17.23 -21.26 21.82
N ILE A 223 16.89 -19.98 21.68
CA ILE A 223 16.80 -19.28 20.37
C ILE A 223 17.94 -18.25 20.25
N GLU A 224 18.68 -18.34 19.15
CA GLU A 224 19.72 -17.39 18.75
C GLU A 224 19.14 -15.99 18.43
N MET A 225 19.55 -14.99 19.20
CA MET A 225 19.13 -13.58 19.08
C MET A 225 20.02 -12.67 19.93
N THR A 226 20.02 -11.36 19.67
CA THR A 226 20.75 -10.38 20.49
C THR A 226 20.13 -10.22 21.89
N GLY A 227 20.92 -9.71 22.84
CA GLY A 227 20.45 -9.44 24.20
C GLY A 227 19.26 -8.47 24.27
N GLU A 228 19.19 -7.48 23.37
CA GLU A 228 18.04 -6.57 23.28
C GLU A 228 16.80 -7.27 22.72
N GLN A 229 16.94 -8.06 21.64
CA GLN A 229 15.83 -8.84 21.07
C GLN A 229 15.23 -9.78 22.13
N ARG A 230 16.10 -10.44 22.91
CA ARG A 230 15.74 -11.29 24.05
C ARG A 230 14.99 -10.52 25.13
N ALA A 231 15.49 -9.35 25.54
CA ALA A 231 14.89 -8.52 26.57
C ALA A 231 13.49 -8.01 26.16
N VAL A 232 13.35 -7.47 24.94
CA VAL A 232 12.07 -6.93 24.42
C VAL A 232 11.03 -8.05 24.34
N MET A 233 11.38 -9.21 23.80
CA MET A 233 10.43 -10.33 23.69
C MET A 233 10.06 -10.93 25.06
N ARG A 234 11.04 -11.09 25.96
CA ARG A 234 10.81 -11.57 27.33
C ARG A 234 9.83 -10.65 28.08
N GLU A 235 10.04 -9.34 28.01
CA GLU A 235 9.19 -8.36 28.71
C GLU A 235 7.76 -8.32 28.14
N LEU A 236 7.60 -8.36 26.81
CA LEU A 236 6.28 -8.44 26.16
C LEU A 236 5.50 -9.68 26.61
N ILE A 237 6.11 -10.86 26.55
CA ILE A 237 5.47 -12.12 26.96
C ILE A 237 5.14 -12.10 28.46
N THR A 238 6.06 -11.61 29.30
CA THR A 238 5.87 -11.52 30.76
C THR A 238 4.69 -10.61 31.12
N ARG A 239 4.55 -9.45 30.46
CA ARG A 239 3.40 -8.55 30.67
C ARG A 239 2.09 -9.15 30.18
N ASN A 240 2.09 -9.87 29.06
CA ASN A 240 0.92 -10.59 28.56
C ASN A 240 0.44 -11.66 29.56
N ILE A 241 1.36 -12.44 30.14
CA ILE A 241 1.04 -13.41 31.19
C ILE A 241 0.50 -12.72 32.44
N ALA A 242 1.17 -11.67 32.93
CA ALA A 242 0.77 -10.96 34.15
C ALA A 242 -0.64 -10.34 34.06
N PHE A 243 -1.04 -9.85 32.88
CA PHE A 243 -2.41 -9.39 32.65
C PHE A 243 -3.43 -10.54 32.68
N LEU A 244 -3.17 -11.62 31.93
CA LEU A 244 -4.06 -12.79 31.92
C LEU A 244 -4.20 -13.43 33.31
N ASP A 245 -3.12 -13.52 34.09
CA ASP A 245 -3.13 -14.03 35.46
C ASP A 245 -3.98 -13.15 36.40
N SER A 246 -3.89 -11.82 36.25
CA SER A 246 -4.74 -10.86 36.97
C SER A 246 -6.22 -11.05 36.62
N CYS A 247 -6.57 -11.15 35.33
CA CYS A 247 -7.95 -11.37 34.89
C CYS A 247 -8.50 -12.71 35.39
N LEU A 248 -7.76 -13.81 35.17
CA LEU A 248 -8.18 -15.16 35.53
C LEU A 248 -8.29 -15.33 37.05
N GLY A 249 -7.34 -14.80 37.84
CA GLY A 249 -7.35 -14.86 39.30
C GLY A 249 -8.49 -14.07 39.95
N LYS A 250 -8.93 -12.96 39.32
CA LYS A 250 -10.13 -12.21 39.73
C LYS A 250 -11.43 -12.82 39.20
N GLY A 251 -11.35 -13.63 38.13
CA GLY A 251 -12.49 -14.04 37.32
C GLY A 251 -13.15 -12.91 36.53
N THR A 252 -12.56 -11.70 36.50
CA THR A 252 -13.13 -10.48 35.90
C THR A 252 -12.04 -9.42 35.68
N TYR A 253 -12.37 -8.35 34.95
CA TYR A 253 -11.51 -7.20 34.69
C TYR A 253 -12.37 -5.98 34.27
N THR A 254 -11.73 -4.85 34.04
CA THR A 254 -12.36 -3.61 33.57
C THR A 254 -11.75 -3.11 32.26
N TYR A 255 -12.47 -2.26 31.53
CA TYR A 255 -11.89 -1.54 30.38
C TYR A 255 -10.63 -0.76 30.77
N ALA A 256 -10.61 -0.14 31.96
CA ALA A 256 -9.46 0.63 32.44
C ALA A 256 -8.20 -0.24 32.63
N GLU A 257 -8.34 -1.48 33.11
CA GLU A 257 -7.23 -2.44 33.21
C GLU A 257 -6.74 -2.89 31.83
N LEU A 258 -7.66 -3.16 30.89
CA LEU A 258 -7.34 -3.53 29.51
C LEU A 258 -6.62 -2.39 28.76
N GLU A 259 -7.08 -1.15 28.95
CA GLU A 259 -6.47 0.05 28.38
C GLU A 259 -5.09 0.32 29.00
N ALA A 260 -4.95 0.23 30.32
CA ALA A 260 -3.67 0.39 31.01
C ALA A 260 -2.64 -0.66 30.57
N PHE A 261 -3.07 -1.92 30.38
CA PHE A 261 -2.26 -2.98 29.78
C PHE A 261 -1.81 -2.62 28.36
N ALA A 262 -2.76 -2.29 27.46
CA ALA A 262 -2.46 -1.96 26.07
C ALA A 262 -1.53 -0.73 25.93
N TYR A 263 -1.73 0.31 26.75
CA TYR A 263 -0.89 1.50 26.75
C TYR A 263 0.48 1.23 27.38
N GLY A 264 0.55 0.43 28.45
CA GLY A 264 1.80 0.01 29.11
C GLY A 264 2.72 -0.84 28.24
N LEU A 265 2.23 -1.38 27.12
CA LEU A 265 3.02 -2.12 26.13
C LEU A 265 3.57 -1.25 24.99
N ARG A 266 3.04 -0.04 24.77
CA ARG A 266 3.38 0.81 23.60
C ARG A 266 4.89 0.97 23.34
N PRO A 267 5.76 1.24 24.34
CA PRO A 267 7.20 1.39 24.10
C PRO A 267 7.87 0.09 23.63
N LEU A 268 7.42 -1.05 24.14
CA LEU A 268 7.96 -2.38 23.81
C LEU A 268 7.48 -2.84 22.43
N ILE A 269 6.22 -2.57 22.09
CA ILE A 269 5.68 -2.77 20.75
C ILE A 269 6.44 -1.89 19.74
N GLY A 270 6.75 -0.64 20.10
CA GLY A 270 7.61 0.25 19.31
C GLY A 270 8.95 -0.40 18.97
N LYS A 271 9.72 -0.82 19.98
CA LYS A 271 10.99 -1.55 19.78
C LYS A 271 10.83 -2.82 18.95
N ALA A 272 9.77 -3.59 19.18
CA ALA A 272 9.49 -4.80 18.39
C ALA A 272 9.24 -4.47 16.90
N THR A 273 8.51 -3.40 16.61
CA THR A 273 8.29 -2.94 15.23
C THR A 273 9.54 -2.36 14.57
N GLU A 274 10.43 -1.72 15.34
CA GLU A 274 11.72 -1.22 14.86
C GLU A 274 12.65 -2.37 14.46
N ILE A 275 12.83 -3.36 15.34
CA ILE A 275 13.65 -4.55 15.08
C ILE A 275 13.13 -5.34 13.87
N ALA A 276 11.81 -5.56 13.79
CA ALA A 276 11.20 -6.25 12.65
C ALA A 276 11.32 -5.41 11.36
N GLY A 277 11.10 -4.09 11.44
CA GLY A 277 11.24 -3.17 10.31
C GLY A 277 12.66 -3.17 9.74
N LEU A 278 13.68 -3.09 10.60
CA LEU A 278 15.09 -3.15 10.19
C LEU A 278 15.40 -4.45 9.43
N ALA A 279 15.08 -5.61 10.03
CA ALA A 279 15.32 -6.91 9.40
C ALA A 279 14.61 -7.06 8.04
N GLN A 280 13.42 -6.46 7.87
CA GLN A 280 12.69 -6.44 6.61
C GLN A 280 13.32 -5.49 5.58
N VAL A 281 13.77 -4.30 6.00
CA VAL A 281 14.41 -3.29 5.15
C VAL A 281 15.77 -3.77 4.64
N GLU A 282 16.63 -4.29 5.51
CA GLU A 282 17.96 -4.78 5.15
C GLU A 282 17.87 -5.91 4.12
N HIS A 283 17.03 -6.92 4.39
CA HIS A 283 16.82 -8.08 3.55
C HIS A 283 16.37 -7.71 2.13
N TRP A 284 15.26 -6.97 2.01
CA TRP A 284 14.72 -6.60 0.70
C TRP A 284 15.61 -5.58 -0.03
N THR A 285 16.32 -4.72 0.69
CA THR A 285 17.33 -3.83 0.07
C THR A 285 18.48 -4.63 -0.53
N GLY A 286 18.93 -5.71 0.12
CA GLY A 286 19.91 -6.64 -0.44
C GLY A 286 19.41 -7.32 -1.71
N VAL A 287 18.25 -8.00 -1.62
CA VAL A 287 17.61 -8.71 -2.74
C VAL A 287 17.41 -7.79 -3.96
N LEU A 288 16.86 -6.59 -3.77
CA LEU A 288 16.61 -5.67 -4.87
C LEU A 288 17.89 -5.10 -5.49
N LYS A 289 18.95 -4.84 -4.70
CA LYS A 289 20.27 -4.43 -5.24
C LYS A 289 20.90 -5.54 -6.07
N ASP A 290 20.80 -6.78 -5.63
CA ASP A 290 21.34 -7.94 -6.36
C ASP A 290 20.57 -8.26 -7.63
N TRP A 291 19.23 -8.12 -7.61
CA TRP A 291 18.42 -8.21 -8.84
C TRP A 291 18.69 -7.05 -9.80
N ARG A 292 18.85 -5.82 -9.31
CA ARG A 292 19.28 -4.67 -10.14
C ARG A 292 20.64 -4.92 -10.79
N ARG A 293 21.59 -5.47 -10.05
CA ARG A 293 22.92 -5.88 -10.55
C ARG A 293 22.87 -7.05 -11.54
N MET A 294 21.93 -7.99 -11.36
CA MET A 294 21.72 -9.13 -12.25
C MET A 294 21.03 -8.76 -13.57
N LEU A 295 20.14 -7.77 -13.54
CA LEU A 295 19.39 -7.28 -14.70
C LEU A 295 20.16 -6.23 -15.51
N GLY A 296 21.02 -5.42 -14.86
CA GLY A 296 21.78 -4.38 -15.53
C GLY A 296 20.86 -3.36 -16.20
N ASP A 297 21.05 -3.14 -17.50
CA ASP A 297 20.26 -2.19 -18.31
C ASP A 297 18.75 -2.54 -18.32
N ASP A 298 18.39 -3.82 -18.15
CA ASP A 298 17.00 -4.27 -18.06
C ASP A 298 16.27 -3.73 -16.82
N TRP A 299 17.00 -3.20 -15.82
CA TRP A 299 16.38 -2.49 -14.68
C TRP A 299 15.52 -1.30 -15.10
N GLY A 300 15.89 -0.60 -16.18
CA GLY A 300 15.13 0.55 -16.69
C GLY A 300 13.73 0.17 -17.20
N ARG A 301 13.61 -1.03 -17.81
CA ARG A 301 12.35 -1.60 -18.32
C ARG A 301 11.69 -2.63 -17.40
N THR A 302 12.22 -2.79 -16.18
CA THR A 302 11.64 -3.70 -15.18
C THR A 302 10.30 -3.16 -14.69
N TYR A 303 9.26 -3.98 -14.78
CA TYR A 303 7.99 -3.78 -14.08
C TYR A 303 8.07 -4.33 -12.67
N ALA A 304 7.33 -3.72 -11.74
CA ALA A 304 7.14 -4.24 -10.39
C ALA A 304 5.70 -4.02 -9.92
N VAL A 305 5.19 -4.95 -9.12
CA VAL A 305 3.84 -4.89 -8.58
C VAL A 305 3.82 -5.48 -7.16
N THR A 306 3.10 -4.86 -6.24
CA THR A 306 2.90 -5.40 -4.89
C THR A 306 1.49 -5.13 -4.39
N ASN A 307 0.94 -6.03 -3.56
CA ASN A 307 -0.41 -5.89 -3.02
C ASN A 307 -0.43 -5.18 -1.66
N THR A 308 -1.62 -4.71 -1.27
CA THR A 308 -1.91 -4.11 0.03
C THR A 308 -3.37 -4.31 0.41
N LEU A 309 -3.68 -4.30 1.71
CA LEU A 309 -5.02 -3.92 2.16
C LEU A 309 -5.18 -2.39 2.09
N TYR A 310 -6.41 -1.92 1.99
CA TYR A 310 -6.82 -0.50 2.18
C TYR A 310 -6.12 0.13 3.40
N VAL A 311 -6.13 -0.57 4.54
CA VAL A 311 -5.62 -0.06 5.83
C VAL A 311 -4.09 0.07 5.87
N THR A 312 -3.35 -0.69 5.06
CA THR A 312 -1.87 -0.71 5.05
C THR A 312 -1.24 0.13 3.94
N ARG A 313 -2.00 0.62 2.95
CA ARG A 313 -1.46 1.22 1.72
C ARG A 313 -0.52 2.42 1.95
N ARG A 314 -0.84 3.25 2.94
CA ARG A 314 -0.16 4.54 3.18
C ARG A 314 1.32 4.36 3.52
N ASN A 315 1.65 3.25 4.20
CA ASN A 315 3.01 2.90 4.63
C ASN A 315 3.36 1.48 4.17
N ASN A 316 2.97 1.07 2.95
CA ASN A 316 3.25 -0.28 2.45
C ASN A 316 4.76 -0.47 2.21
N ILE A 317 5.43 -1.14 3.15
CA ILE A 317 6.89 -1.28 3.19
C ILE A 317 7.51 -1.90 1.93
N LEU A 318 6.84 -2.88 1.30
CA LEU A 318 7.33 -3.49 0.06
C LEU A 318 7.29 -2.48 -1.09
N PHE A 319 6.23 -1.67 -1.18
CA PHE A 319 6.12 -0.59 -2.16
C PHE A 319 7.15 0.52 -1.91
N THR A 320 7.34 0.95 -0.65
CA THR A 320 8.35 1.95 -0.27
C THR A 320 9.75 1.52 -0.73
N LEU A 321 10.11 0.25 -0.50
CA LEU A 321 11.41 -0.31 -0.87
C LEU A 321 11.57 -0.44 -2.38
N LEU A 322 10.54 -0.88 -3.10
CA LEU A 322 10.55 -0.89 -4.57
C LEU A 322 10.70 0.52 -5.15
N ALA A 323 9.93 1.50 -4.67
CA ALA A 323 10.02 2.90 -5.11
C ALA A 323 11.41 3.49 -4.84
N GLN A 324 12.01 3.17 -3.70
CA GLN A 324 13.37 3.61 -3.35
C GLN A 324 14.46 3.02 -4.26
N GLN A 325 14.25 1.84 -4.88
CA GLN A 325 15.21 1.24 -5.83
C GLN A 325 14.88 1.51 -7.31
N MET A 326 13.62 1.82 -7.63
CA MET A 326 13.14 2.01 -9.01
C MET A 326 12.97 3.47 -9.44
N GLY A 327 12.89 4.40 -8.48
CA GLY A 327 12.66 5.84 -8.71
C GLY A 327 11.20 6.25 -8.52
N ARG A 328 10.96 7.56 -8.32
CA ARG A 328 9.60 8.12 -8.18
C ARG A 328 8.85 8.03 -9.50
N GLU A 329 9.55 8.29 -10.60
CA GLU A 329 9.06 8.21 -11.97
C GLU A 329 8.61 6.79 -12.38
N ALA A 330 9.02 5.76 -11.63
CA ALA A 330 8.49 4.41 -11.79
C ALA A 330 7.06 4.25 -11.25
N ILE A 331 6.64 5.05 -10.25
CA ILE A 331 5.32 4.97 -9.60
C ILE A 331 4.24 5.22 -10.65
N ASN A 332 3.25 4.32 -10.69
CA ASN A 332 2.20 4.21 -11.71
C ASN A 332 2.68 3.94 -13.15
N THR A 333 3.91 4.27 -13.56
CA THR A 333 4.39 3.94 -14.93
C THR A 333 4.71 2.45 -15.07
N ARG A 334 5.55 1.92 -14.16
CA ARG A 334 6.03 0.53 -14.15
C ARG A 334 6.09 -0.11 -12.75
N LEU A 335 5.85 0.65 -11.69
CA LEU A 335 5.73 0.21 -10.30
C LEU A 335 4.31 0.47 -9.81
N LEU A 336 3.55 -0.60 -9.54
CA LEU A 336 2.12 -0.55 -9.19
C LEU A 336 1.85 -1.07 -7.76
N LEU A 337 0.91 -0.40 -7.07
CA LEU A 337 0.36 -0.82 -5.77
C LEU A 337 -1.08 -1.27 -5.98
N LEU A 338 -1.37 -2.55 -5.74
CA LEU A 338 -2.71 -3.11 -5.96
C LEU A 338 -3.43 -3.33 -4.63
N GLU A 339 -4.60 -2.71 -4.45
CA GLU A 339 -5.45 -3.02 -3.31
C GLU A 339 -6.12 -4.39 -3.52
N THR A 340 -5.95 -5.30 -2.56
CA THR A 340 -6.56 -6.63 -2.55
C THR A 340 -7.50 -6.76 -1.36
N SER A 341 -8.64 -7.45 -1.55
CA SER A 341 -9.59 -7.73 -0.46
C SER A 341 -9.05 -8.73 0.57
N ALA A 342 -8.11 -9.58 0.17
CA ALA A 342 -7.42 -10.53 1.04
C ALA A 342 -6.04 -10.02 1.47
N PHE A 343 -5.61 -10.41 2.68
CA PHE A 343 -4.29 -10.09 3.24
C PHE A 343 -3.14 -10.76 2.46
N GLN A 344 -3.39 -11.93 1.89
CA GLN A 344 -2.47 -12.65 0.99
C GLN A 344 -3.08 -12.76 -0.41
N THR A 345 -2.23 -12.80 -1.43
CA THR A 345 -2.62 -12.98 -2.84
C THR A 345 -1.70 -13.98 -3.54
N LYS A 346 -2.07 -14.44 -4.74
CA LYS A 346 -1.30 -15.43 -5.52
C LYS A 346 -0.40 -14.73 -6.56
N PRO A 347 0.82 -15.24 -6.85
CA PRO A 347 1.69 -14.66 -7.88
C PRO A 347 1.00 -14.52 -9.25
N GLN A 348 0.18 -15.52 -9.61
CA GLN A 348 -0.55 -15.54 -10.89
C GLN A 348 -1.60 -14.43 -10.98
N GLN A 349 -2.34 -14.17 -9.89
CA GLN A 349 -3.32 -13.07 -9.81
C GLN A 349 -2.64 -11.70 -9.96
N MET A 350 -1.42 -11.55 -9.44
CA MET A 350 -0.61 -10.34 -9.59
C MET A 350 -0.06 -10.17 -11.02
N LEU A 351 0.31 -11.26 -11.70
CA LEU A 351 0.62 -11.23 -13.14
C LEU A 351 -0.59 -10.84 -13.98
N GLU A 352 -1.77 -11.39 -13.65
CA GLU A 352 -3.03 -11.12 -14.36
C GLU A 352 -3.45 -9.65 -14.24
N LEU A 353 -3.41 -9.07 -13.03
CA LEU A 353 -3.71 -7.66 -12.82
C LEU A 353 -2.69 -6.72 -13.49
N LEU A 354 -1.39 -7.02 -13.36
CA LEU A 354 -0.34 -6.23 -14.03
C LEU A 354 -0.48 -6.28 -15.57
N ALA A 355 -0.68 -7.47 -16.13
CA ALA A 355 -0.81 -7.63 -17.58
C ALA A 355 -2.12 -7.02 -18.10
N ARG A 356 -3.21 -7.04 -17.32
CA ARG A 356 -4.46 -6.34 -17.65
C ARG A 356 -4.24 -4.83 -17.71
N ILE A 357 -3.63 -4.22 -16.70
CA ILE A 357 -3.34 -2.78 -16.67
C ILE A 357 -2.45 -2.38 -17.86
N VAL A 358 -1.34 -3.11 -18.11
CA VAL A 358 -0.43 -2.79 -19.22
C VAL A 358 -1.09 -2.99 -20.60
N ALA A 359 -2.01 -3.95 -20.75
CA ALA A 359 -2.77 -4.12 -21.99
C ALA A 359 -3.85 -3.04 -22.20
N ASP A 360 -4.60 -2.69 -21.15
CA ASP A 360 -5.65 -1.68 -21.22
C ASP A 360 -5.05 -0.29 -21.48
N ARG A 361 -3.85 0.03 -20.97
CA ARG A 361 -3.10 1.25 -21.35
C ARG A 361 -2.82 1.36 -22.86
N ALA A 362 -2.56 0.23 -23.53
CA ALA A 362 -2.43 0.21 -24.98
C ALA A 362 -3.77 0.46 -25.70
N LEU A 363 -4.89 -0.03 -25.14
CA LEU A 363 -6.24 0.33 -25.60
C LEU A 363 -6.47 1.84 -25.42
N GLY A 364 -6.14 2.39 -24.25
CA GLY A 364 -6.15 3.83 -23.96
C GLY A 364 -5.51 4.65 -25.08
N LYS A 365 -4.25 4.31 -25.42
CA LYS A 365 -3.49 5.04 -26.44
C LYS A 365 -4.08 4.92 -27.85
N VAL A 366 -4.77 3.82 -28.17
CA VAL A 366 -5.35 3.57 -29.50
C VAL A 366 -6.73 4.21 -29.66
N PHE A 367 -7.59 4.17 -28.63
CA PHE A 367 -8.96 4.66 -28.70
C PHE A 367 -9.13 6.12 -28.27
N PHE A 368 -8.28 6.61 -27.36
CA PHE A 368 -8.44 7.91 -26.70
C PHE A 368 -7.16 8.77 -26.75
N SER A 369 -6.16 8.37 -27.56
CA SER A 369 -4.86 9.05 -27.71
C SER A 369 -3.98 9.21 -26.45
N ASP A 370 -4.43 8.83 -25.25
CA ASP A 370 -3.66 8.87 -24.00
C ASP A 370 -3.37 7.46 -23.46
N TYR A 371 -2.12 7.18 -23.08
CA TYR A 371 -1.69 5.84 -22.64
C TYR A 371 -2.08 5.50 -21.19
N TYR A 372 -2.41 6.48 -20.36
CA TYR A 372 -2.71 6.27 -18.94
C TYR A 372 -4.20 6.45 -18.59
N LEU A 373 -5.03 6.97 -19.51
CA LEU A 373 -6.48 7.12 -19.30
C LEU A 373 -7.16 5.84 -18.75
N MET A 374 -6.77 4.66 -19.22
CA MET A 374 -7.40 3.40 -18.79
C MET A 374 -7.03 2.96 -17.35
N ASP A 375 -6.20 3.74 -16.64
CA ASP A 375 -6.06 3.65 -15.17
C ASP A 375 -7.21 4.37 -14.43
N SER A 376 -8.06 5.11 -15.15
CA SER A 376 -9.16 5.96 -14.63
C SER A 376 -10.54 5.48 -15.07
N GLU A 377 -11.57 5.84 -14.30
CA GLU A 377 -12.97 5.53 -14.62
C GLU A 377 -13.45 6.39 -15.81
N LEU A 378 -13.77 5.75 -16.94
CA LEU A 378 -14.21 6.41 -18.18
C LEU A 378 -15.55 7.14 -18.03
N LEU A 379 -16.41 6.72 -17.11
CA LEU A 379 -17.69 7.37 -16.85
C LEU A 379 -17.53 8.72 -16.12
N THR A 380 -16.34 9.04 -15.60
CA THR A 380 -16.07 10.20 -14.72
C THR A 380 -16.68 11.52 -15.21
N ASP A 381 -16.49 11.91 -16.47
CA ASP A 381 -16.98 13.21 -16.95
C ASP A 381 -18.51 13.25 -17.07
N GLY A 382 -19.14 12.14 -17.46
CA GLY A 382 -20.59 11.99 -17.47
C GLY A 382 -21.18 11.99 -16.06
N THR A 383 -20.59 11.24 -15.14
CA THR A 383 -20.96 11.22 -13.71
C THR A 383 -20.80 12.59 -13.07
N ARG A 384 -19.69 13.30 -13.34
CA ARG A 384 -19.46 14.66 -12.83
C ARG A 384 -20.55 15.64 -13.26
N LYS A 385 -20.95 15.60 -14.54
CA LYS A 385 -22.08 16.41 -15.01
C LYS A 385 -23.39 15.99 -14.34
N ALA A 386 -23.74 14.70 -14.38
CA ALA A 386 -25.01 14.21 -13.85
C ALA A 386 -25.20 14.51 -12.36
N MET A 387 -24.17 14.31 -11.53
CA MET A 387 -24.22 14.65 -10.10
C MET A 387 -24.40 16.16 -9.88
N THR A 388 -23.73 17.00 -10.68
CA THR A 388 -23.87 18.47 -10.59
C THR A 388 -25.27 18.92 -10.98
N ASP A 389 -25.81 18.39 -12.08
CA ASP A 389 -27.14 18.72 -12.58
C ASP A 389 -28.24 18.29 -11.58
N LEU A 390 -28.12 17.10 -10.98
CA LEU A 390 -29.09 16.56 -10.01
C LEU A 390 -29.02 17.28 -8.65
N ALA A 391 -27.83 17.51 -8.11
CA ALA A 391 -27.68 18.26 -6.86
C ALA A 391 -28.23 19.70 -6.98
N ALA A 392 -28.02 20.35 -8.13
CA ALA A 392 -28.61 21.66 -8.42
C ALA A 392 -30.15 21.66 -8.51
N GLN A 393 -30.78 20.53 -8.86
CA GLN A 393 -32.23 20.35 -8.85
C GLN A 393 -32.77 20.09 -7.44
N ALA A 394 -32.06 19.28 -6.64
CA ALA A 394 -32.42 18.98 -5.25
C ALA A 394 -32.10 20.11 -4.25
N GLY A 395 -31.26 21.09 -4.65
CA GLY A 395 -30.76 22.15 -3.77
C GLY A 395 -29.65 21.68 -2.82
N GLU A 396 -28.88 20.66 -3.22
CA GLU A 396 -27.83 20.00 -2.43
C GLU A 396 -26.41 20.43 -2.85
N GLU A 397 -25.45 20.28 -1.95
CA GLU A 397 -24.03 20.48 -2.24
C GLU A 397 -23.41 19.20 -2.83
N VAL A 398 -22.75 19.31 -3.98
CA VAL A 398 -22.22 18.14 -4.70
C VAL A 398 -20.78 17.80 -4.26
N LEU A 399 -20.61 16.69 -3.53
CA LEU A 399 -19.30 16.22 -3.09
C LEU A 399 -18.57 15.45 -4.19
N MET A 400 -17.58 16.09 -4.82
CA MET A 400 -16.80 15.51 -5.92
C MET A 400 -15.33 15.30 -5.55
N PRO A 401 -14.69 14.20 -5.99
CA PRO A 401 -13.24 14.07 -5.90
C PRO A 401 -12.56 15.12 -6.80
N PRO A 402 -11.35 15.60 -6.44
CA PRO A 402 -10.59 16.52 -7.30
C PRO A 402 -10.29 15.88 -8.66
N LEU A 403 -10.05 16.71 -9.67
CA LEU A 403 -9.47 16.27 -10.94
C LEU A 403 -7.96 16.08 -10.75
N ALA A 404 -7.43 14.96 -11.23
CA ALA A 404 -6.00 14.64 -11.20
C ALA A 404 -5.57 14.09 -12.57
N PRO A 405 -4.35 14.38 -13.06
CA PRO A 405 -3.88 13.87 -14.34
C PRO A 405 -3.77 12.35 -14.38
N PHE A 406 -4.12 11.73 -15.51
CA PHE A 406 -4.15 10.26 -15.65
C PHE A 406 -2.78 9.61 -15.37
N LEU A 407 -1.69 10.23 -15.82
CA LEU A 407 -0.35 9.90 -15.33
C LEU A 407 -0.03 10.73 -14.09
N THR A 408 0.15 10.06 -12.96
CA THR A 408 0.64 10.67 -11.72
C THR A 408 1.59 9.74 -10.95
N ASN A 409 2.71 10.30 -10.49
CA ASN A 409 3.70 9.63 -9.65
C ASN A 409 3.46 9.90 -8.16
N ALA A 410 2.23 10.27 -7.79
CA ALA A 410 1.82 10.49 -6.42
C ALA A 410 1.69 9.16 -5.64
N TRP A 411 2.12 9.17 -4.38
CA TRP A 411 1.99 8.06 -3.45
C TRP A 411 1.70 8.65 -2.05
N PRO A 412 0.73 8.11 -1.29
CA PRO A 412 -0.08 6.92 -1.56
C PRO A 412 -1.27 7.12 -2.50
N TRP A 413 -1.49 8.31 -3.06
CA TRP A 413 -2.73 8.65 -3.75
C TRP A 413 -2.57 9.35 -5.10
N GLN A 414 -3.16 8.75 -6.14
CA GLN A 414 -3.25 9.31 -7.50
C GLN A 414 -4.21 10.51 -7.62
N THR A 415 -4.79 11.00 -6.51
CA THR A 415 -5.74 12.12 -6.50
C THR A 415 -5.09 13.50 -6.37
N SER A 416 -3.76 13.60 -6.37
CA SER A 416 -3.04 14.88 -6.35
C SER A 416 -2.51 15.24 -7.73
N ALA A 417 -2.82 16.45 -8.18
CA ALA A 417 -2.27 17.04 -9.40
C ALA A 417 -0.79 17.47 -9.25
N GLU A 418 -0.28 17.63 -8.02
CA GLU A 418 1.10 18.08 -7.73
C GLU A 418 2.19 17.18 -8.36
N PHE A 419 1.91 15.88 -8.46
CA PHE A 419 2.83 14.88 -9.04
C PHE A 419 2.27 14.29 -10.34
N GLY A 420 1.33 14.98 -10.98
CA GLY A 420 0.64 14.56 -12.20
C GLY A 420 1.12 15.29 -13.46
N THR A 421 0.96 14.64 -14.62
CA THR A 421 1.27 15.19 -15.94
C THR A 421 0.26 14.73 -16.98
N GLY A 422 -0.10 15.60 -17.92
CA GLY A 422 -1.09 15.30 -18.97
C GLY A 422 -2.52 15.69 -18.59
N PRO A 423 -3.53 15.22 -19.35
CA PRO A 423 -4.92 15.53 -19.11
C PRO A 423 -5.48 14.85 -17.85
N SER A 424 -6.53 15.44 -17.27
CA SER A 424 -7.29 14.95 -16.11
C SER A 424 -8.79 14.71 -16.41
N GLN A 425 -9.19 14.95 -17.66
CA GLN A 425 -10.53 14.75 -18.22
C GLN A 425 -10.37 14.25 -19.66
N ILE A 426 -11.39 13.60 -20.22
CA ILE A 426 -11.31 12.98 -21.54
C ILE A 426 -11.62 14.04 -22.60
N ASP A 427 -10.71 14.23 -23.58
CA ASP A 427 -11.07 14.96 -24.81
C ASP A 427 -11.74 13.99 -25.78
N TRP A 428 -12.94 14.35 -26.23
CA TRP A 428 -13.82 13.52 -27.06
C TRP A 428 -13.87 14.01 -28.52
N LYS A 429 -12.79 14.66 -28.99
CA LYS A 429 -12.68 15.33 -30.29
C LYS A 429 -11.58 14.74 -31.16
#